data_AF-A0A6N7FNQ8-F1
#
_entry.id   AF-A0A6N7FNQ8-F1
#
_cell.length_a   1.000
_cell.length_b   1.000
_cell.length_c   1.000
_cell.angle_alpha   90.00
_cell.angle_beta   90.00
_cell.angle_gamma   90.00
#
_symmetry.space_group_name_H-M   'P 1'
#
loop_
_entity.id
_entity.type
_entity.pdbx_description
1 polymer ?
#
loop_
_entity_poly.entity_id
_entity_poly.type
_entity_poly.pdbx_seq_one_letter_code
_entity_poly.pdbx_strand_id
1 'polypeptide(L)'
;MRFDYLQHHLNRRQLLGTAAKAGAAGAVLGTAGGGLLASMAGAQPGAPGMVPRSRSQVDGGSYDDSFSIEGALDGTWAAETTELYGAEDERGTLNEITPEKTASALGLLAGASGVQAYNLGVLMLEGMPAFANDPPRLYSQRIRASGFQPKNPDEWFTLDPDVPDLEAWRTADLERGPLGILDPADPLGDNMVSSCEERFLHGGTYHIGTQLDHFPHFGVGDILYNGWRASEICTPKGFTNLGAEKIGAFVTRGLLLDVLGWKRSQDSEHVQVVDGHDVLLDNYRITVEDLQATMEWEGVGAIEAGDAVLINTGWWWLGENPATFDRFLAAEPGIYIAEAKFLGANRPALVGSDSWALEVLGNPDLTEWAFPVHTELLPHRGIHLGETIITHELAEAGIYEFVYSYSPQRAWGATGANVAPMALAPVAAGS
;
A
#
# COMPACT_ATOMS: atom_id res chain seq x y z
N MET A 1 24.61 26.92 8.69
CA MET A 1 25.01 25.81 7.79
C MET A 1 24.06 25.86 6.61
N ARG A 2 24.56 26.03 5.38
CA ARG A 2 23.77 26.19 4.16
C ARG A 2 23.45 24.80 3.59
N PHE A 3 22.18 24.54 3.31
CA PHE A 3 21.74 23.40 2.48
C PHE A 3 21.66 23.89 1.03
N ASP A 4 22.61 23.47 0.20
CA ASP A 4 22.53 23.62 -1.25
C ASP A 4 21.73 22.43 -1.81
N TYR A 5 20.48 22.68 -2.22
CA TYR A 5 19.70 21.74 -3.03
C TYR A 5 19.41 22.39 -4.37
N LEU A 6 20.22 22.06 -5.39
CA LEU A 6 19.84 22.23 -6.79
C LEU A 6 20.68 21.30 -7.70
N GLN A 7 19.94 20.59 -8.54
CA GLN A 7 20.36 19.88 -9.77
C GLN A 7 21.10 18.56 -9.60
N HIS A 8 20.36 17.45 -9.54
CA HIS A 8 20.77 16.18 -10.15
C HIS A 8 19.66 15.66 -11.06
N HIS A 9 19.80 15.91 -12.37
CA HIS A 9 19.05 15.19 -13.39
C HIS A 9 19.52 13.74 -13.42
N LEU A 10 18.69 12.81 -12.93
CA LEU A 10 18.98 11.38 -13.02
C LEU A 10 18.43 10.81 -14.33
N ASN A 11 19.35 10.30 -15.15
CA ASN A 11 19.04 9.63 -16.41
C ASN A 11 18.68 8.16 -16.12
N ARG A 12 17.74 7.58 -16.88
CA ARG A 12 17.11 6.24 -16.70
C ARG A 12 18.05 5.03 -16.47
N ARG A 13 19.37 5.19 -16.59
CA ARG A 13 20.40 4.16 -16.34
C ARG A 13 21.02 4.18 -14.95
N GLN A 14 20.79 5.21 -14.11
CA GLN A 14 21.37 5.30 -12.77
C GLN A 14 20.51 4.71 -11.65
N LEU A 15 19.19 4.59 -11.85
CA LEU A 15 18.29 3.87 -10.92
C LEU A 15 18.66 2.39 -10.76
N LEU A 16 19.20 1.76 -11.80
CA LEU A 16 19.70 0.37 -11.76
C LEU A 16 21.15 0.26 -11.24
N GLY A 17 21.84 1.38 -10.99
CA GLY A 17 23.28 1.40 -10.69
C GLY A 17 23.65 1.72 -9.24
N THR A 18 22.72 2.24 -8.44
CA THR A 18 22.96 2.64 -7.04
C THR A 18 22.81 1.50 -6.04
N ALA A 19 22.12 0.41 -6.40
CA ALA A 19 22.05 -0.82 -5.58
C ALA A 19 23.33 -1.69 -5.66
N ALA A 20 24.24 -1.43 -6.62
CA ALA A 20 25.33 -2.36 -6.95
C ALA A 20 26.76 -1.87 -6.65
N LYS A 21 26.96 -0.80 -5.85
CA LYS A 21 28.31 -0.27 -5.55
C LYS A 21 28.65 -0.13 -4.06
N ALA A 22 28.30 -1.15 -3.28
CA ALA A 22 28.95 -1.45 -2.02
C ALA A 22 29.41 -2.92 -2.01
N GLY A 23 30.40 -3.26 -2.84
CA GLY A 23 30.89 -4.63 -2.92
C GLY A 23 32.00 -4.84 -3.95
N ALA A 24 33.23 -4.93 -3.44
CA ALA A 24 34.41 -5.59 -4.01
C ALA A 24 34.97 -5.16 -5.39
N ALA A 25 36.27 -4.86 -5.35
CA ALA A 25 37.19 -4.74 -6.46
C ALA A 25 37.50 -6.10 -7.14
N GLY A 26 37.78 -6.06 -8.45
CA GLY A 26 38.73 -6.99 -9.08
C GLY A 26 38.21 -7.92 -10.19
N ALA A 27 38.78 -7.72 -11.38
CA ALA A 27 39.16 -8.71 -12.40
C ALA A 27 38.16 -9.20 -13.49
N VAL A 28 38.46 -8.72 -14.72
CA VAL A 28 38.60 -9.44 -16.01
C VAL A 28 37.38 -10.12 -16.66
N LEU A 29 36.99 -9.52 -17.80
CA LEU A 29 36.07 -10.01 -18.84
C LEU A 29 36.70 -11.09 -19.75
N GLY A 30 35.92 -12.13 -20.06
CA GLY A 30 36.14 -13.08 -21.15
C GLY A 30 34.82 -13.40 -21.89
N THR A 31 34.66 -12.76 -23.05
CA THR A 31 33.93 -13.13 -24.28
C THR A 31 32.84 -14.23 -24.34
N ALA A 32 31.64 -13.79 -24.78
CA ALA A 32 30.94 -14.13 -26.05
C ALA A 32 30.06 -15.40 -26.23
N GLY A 33 28.84 -15.13 -26.76
CA GLY A 33 28.05 -15.96 -27.71
C GLY A 33 27.08 -16.96 -27.05
N GLY A 34 25.82 -17.12 -27.41
CA GLY A 34 25.03 -16.72 -28.59
C GLY A 34 24.11 -17.88 -29.01
N GLY A 35 22.82 -17.60 -29.30
CA GLY A 35 21.93 -18.43 -30.15
C GLY A 35 20.70 -19.05 -29.46
N LEU A 36 19.48 -18.66 -29.85
CA LEU A 36 18.60 -19.23 -30.91
C LEU A 36 17.82 -20.48 -30.42
N LEU A 37 16.54 -20.77 -30.70
CA LEU A 37 15.35 -20.12 -31.26
C LEU A 37 14.26 -21.24 -31.37
N ALA A 38 12.97 -20.87 -31.30
CA ALA A 38 11.78 -21.56 -31.89
C ALA A 38 11.32 -22.90 -31.24
N SER A 39 10.05 -23.35 -31.22
CA SER A 39 8.83 -23.16 -32.05
C SER A 39 7.68 -23.97 -31.39
N MET A 40 6.46 -23.45 -31.19
CA MET A 40 5.24 -23.46 -32.05
C MET A 40 4.14 -24.52 -31.74
N ALA A 41 2.88 -24.01 -31.63
CA ALA A 41 1.57 -24.58 -32.01
C ALA A 41 0.97 -25.75 -31.18
N GLY A 42 -0.33 -25.86 -30.89
CA GLY A 42 -1.55 -25.09 -31.21
C GLY A 42 -2.82 -25.91 -30.90
N ALA A 43 -3.99 -25.22 -30.88
CA ALA A 43 -5.38 -25.69 -31.10
C ALA A 43 -6.32 -26.04 -29.90
N GLN A 44 -7.45 -25.29 -29.88
CA GLN A 44 -8.75 -25.47 -29.19
C GLN A 44 -9.77 -26.28 -30.07
N PRO A 45 -11.10 -26.42 -29.79
CA PRO A 45 -11.98 -26.03 -28.63
C PRO A 45 -12.99 -27.10 -28.16
N GLY A 46 -13.70 -26.82 -27.04
CA GLY A 46 -15.00 -27.42 -26.72
C GLY A 46 -15.59 -27.02 -25.36
N ALA A 47 -16.68 -26.23 -25.34
CA ALA A 47 -17.53 -25.97 -24.15
C ALA A 47 -18.68 -27.00 -24.08
N PRO A 48 -19.21 -27.42 -22.90
CA PRO A 48 -20.23 -26.60 -22.18
C PRO A 48 -20.38 -26.82 -20.65
N GLY A 49 -21.09 -25.91 -19.96
CA GLY A 49 -21.89 -26.20 -18.75
C GLY A 49 -21.44 -25.55 -17.44
N MET A 50 -22.14 -24.48 -17.02
CA MET A 50 -21.89 -23.77 -15.76
C MET A 50 -22.72 -24.39 -14.62
N VAL A 51 -22.02 -25.01 -13.67
CA VAL A 51 -22.52 -25.51 -12.37
C VAL A 51 -21.72 -24.77 -11.28
N PRO A 52 -22.32 -24.32 -10.17
CA PRO A 52 -21.59 -23.55 -9.17
C PRO A 52 -20.56 -24.46 -8.49
N ARG A 53 -19.27 -24.21 -8.73
CA ARG A 53 -18.18 -24.92 -8.05
C ARG A 53 -17.88 -24.20 -6.74
N SER A 54 -18.19 -24.82 -5.60
CA SER A 54 -17.47 -24.54 -4.36
C SER A 54 -16.02 -24.99 -4.55
N ARG A 55 -15.12 -24.06 -4.88
CA ARG A 55 -13.67 -24.33 -4.93
C ARG A 55 -13.09 -24.05 -3.55
N SER A 56 -13.08 -25.06 -2.68
CA SER A 56 -12.30 -25.07 -1.44
C SER A 56 -11.16 -26.10 -1.50
N GLN A 57 -10.63 -26.33 -2.70
CA GLN A 57 -9.33 -26.97 -2.93
C GLN A 57 -8.71 -26.25 -4.13
N VAL A 58 -7.76 -25.39 -3.83
CA VAL A 58 -6.84 -24.85 -4.83
C VAL A 58 -6.07 -26.05 -5.38
N ASP A 59 -6.09 -26.21 -6.69
CA ASP A 59 -5.43 -27.31 -7.41
C ASP A 59 -3.94 -27.35 -7.02
N GLY A 60 -3.40 -28.54 -6.75
CA GLY A 60 -2.04 -28.76 -6.26
C GLY A 60 -0.93 -28.48 -7.28
N GLY A 61 -0.97 -27.32 -7.95
CA GLY A 61 0.18 -26.77 -8.65
C GLY A 61 1.07 -26.02 -7.66
N SER A 62 2.37 -26.29 -7.65
CA SER A 62 3.30 -25.40 -6.94
C SER A 62 3.29 -24.06 -7.67
N TYR A 63 2.87 -22.99 -7.01
CA TYR A 63 3.07 -21.66 -7.53
C TYR A 63 4.55 -21.45 -7.82
N ASP A 64 4.86 -20.88 -8.97
CA ASP A 64 6.24 -20.61 -9.39
C ASP A 64 6.46 -19.12 -9.59
N ASP A 65 7.73 -18.75 -9.68
CA ASP A 65 8.15 -17.37 -9.93
C ASP A 65 8.10 -16.98 -11.40
N SER A 66 7.38 -17.72 -12.25
CA SER A 66 7.23 -17.34 -13.65
C SER A 66 6.51 -15.99 -13.74
N PHE A 67 7.09 -15.03 -14.43
CA PHE A 67 6.49 -13.72 -14.64
C PHE A 67 6.57 -13.33 -16.10
N SER A 68 5.45 -12.86 -16.62
CA SER A 68 5.33 -12.42 -18.00
C SER A 68 4.34 -11.27 -18.06
N ILE A 69 4.68 -10.27 -18.86
CA ILE A 69 3.79 -9.14 -19.15
C ILE A 69 3.01 -9.34 -20.46
N GLU A 70 3.24 -10.45 -21.17
CA GLU A 70 2.64 -10.71 -22.48
C GLU A 70 1.11 -10.63 -22.43
N GLY A 71 0.51 -11.15 -21.34
CA GLY A 71 -0.93 -11.14 -21.19
C GLY A 71 -1.55 -9.76 -21.01
N ALA A 72 -0.78 -8.79 -20.49
CA ALA A 72 -1.18 -7.40 -20.49
C ALA A 72 -1.18 -6.84 -21.92
N LEU A 73 -0.10 -7.11 -22.66
CA LEU A 73 0.16 -6.54 -23.99
C LEU A 73 -0.78 -7.10 -25.08
N ASP A 74 -1.16 -8.37 -24.98
CA ASP A 74 -2.07 -9.03 -25.92
C ASP A 74 -3.55 -8.96 -25.50
N GLY A 75 -3.83 -8.46 -24.29
CA GLY A 75 -5.17 -8.26 -23.75
C GLY A 75 -5.80 -9.49 -23.10
N THR A 76 -5.07 -10.60 -22.95
CA THR A 76 -5.61 -11.80 -22.27
C THR A 76 -5.93 -11.55 -20.80
N TRP A 77 -5.12 -10.76 -20.07
CA TRP A 77 -5.43 -10.36 -18.69
C TRP A 77 -6.75 -9.59 -18.58
N ALA A 78 -6.98 -8.67 -19.52
CA ALA A 78 -8.23 -7.92 -19.60
C ALA A 78 -9.42 -8.85 -19.92
N ALA A 79 -9.23 -9.83 -20.80
CA ALA A 79 -10.28 -10.80 -21.11
C ALA A 79 -10.72 -11.62 -19.88
N GLU A 80 -9.78 -12.06 -19.05
CA GLU A 80 -10.06 -12.80 -17.81
C GLU A 80 -10.88 -11.95 -16.81
N THR A 81 -10.46 -10.71 -16.58
CA THR A 81 -11.16 -9.80 -15.65
C THR A 81 -12.50 -9.31 -16.21
N THR A 82 -12.60 -9.11 -17.53
CA THR A 82 -13.85 -8.81 -18.23
C THR A 82 -14.86 -9.95 -18.15
N GLU A 83 -14.42 -11.22 -18.22
CA GLU A 83 -15.32 -12.37 -18.05
C GLU A 83 -15.93 -12.42 -16.64
N LEU A 84 -15.17 -12.02 -15.63
CA LEU A 84 -15.61 -12.02 -14.24
C LEU A 84 -16.50 -10.83 -13.88
N TYR A 85 -16.08 -9.61 -14.24
CA TYR A 85 -16.68 -8.37 -13.73
C TYR A 85 -17.28 -7.46 -14.82
N GLY A 86 -17.01 -7.75 -16.08
CA GLY A 86 -17.47 -6.96 -17.23
C GLY A 86 -16.42 -5.99 -17.78
N ALA A 87 -16.59 -5.61 -19.05
CA ALA A 87 -15.60 -4.83 -19.80
C ALA A 87 -15.45 -3.38 -19.33
N GLU A 88 -16.47 -2.83 -18.68
CA GLU A 88 -16.48 -1.47 -18.15
C GLU A 88 -16.21 -1.45 -16.63
N ASP A 89 -15.76 -2.58 -16.06
CA ASP A 89 -15.50 -2.63 -14.63
C ASP A 89 -14.31 -1.74 -14.24
N GLU A 90 -14.47 -1.11 -13.08
CA GLU A 90 -13.52 -0.18 -12.48
C GLU A 90 -13.23 -0.51 -11.00
N ARG A 91 -13.68 -1.68 -10.51
CA ARG A 91 -13.66 -2.06 -9.07
C ARG A 91 -12.87 -3.35 -8.79
N GLY A 92 -12.60 -4.17 -9.80
CA GLY A 92 -11.89 -5.43 -9.68
C GLY A 92 -12.52 -6.35 -8.65
N THR A 93 -11.69 -6.94 -7.80
CA THR A 93 -12.14 -7.89 -6.77
C THR A 93 -12.96 -7.25 -5.66
N LEU A 94 -13.07 -5.92 -5.57
CA LEU A 94 -14.06 -5.30 -4.67
C LEU A 94 -15.52 -5.65 -5.04
N ASN A 95 -15.75 -6.15 -6.25
CA ASN A 95 -17.05 -6.71 -6.63
C ASN A 95 -17.40 -8.02 -5.89
N GLU A 96 -16.41 -8.70 -5.31
CA GLU A 96 -16.62 -9.88 -4.46
C GLU A 96 -17.18 -9.51 -3.07
N ILE A 97 -17.10 -8.22 -2.69
CA ILE A 97 -17.77 -7.71 -1.48
C ILE A 97 -19.25 -7.46 -1.79
N THR A 98 -20.03 -8.54 -1.75
CA THR A 98 -21.49 -8.47 -1.86
C THR A 98 -22.13 -8.04 -0.52
N PRO A 99 -23.41 -7.61 -0.52
CA PRO A 99 -24.15 -7.38 0.72
C PRO A 99 -24.13 -8.58 1.67
N GLU A 100 -24.17 -9.81 1.14
CA GLU A 100 -24.08 -11.04 1.91
C GLU A 100 -22.69 -11.24 2.52
N LYS A 101 -21.60 -10.92 1.78
CA LYS A 101 -20.24 -10.96 2.32
C LYS A 101 -20.08 -9.95 3.46
N THR A 102 -20.59 -8.73 3.30
CA THR A 102 -20.61 -7.72 4.38
C THR A 102 -21.40 -8.21 5.59
N ALA A 103 -22.58 -8.78 5.39
CA ALA A 103 -23.38 -9.34 6.49
C ALA A 103 -22.65 -10.51 7.19
N SER A 104 -21.98 -11.38 6.43
CA SER A 104 -21.17 -12.49 6.95
C SER A 104 -20.01 -11.97 7.81
N ALA A 105 -19.30 -10.94 7.34
CA ALA A 105 -18.24 -10.30 8.10
C ALA A 105 -18.76 -9.72 9.42
N LEU A 106 -19.84 -8.95 9.38
CA LEU A 106 -20.49 -8.41 10.60
C LEU A 106 -20.96 -9.51 11.56
N GLY A 107 -21.25 -10.71 11.04
CA GLY A 107 -21.53 -11.91 11.81
C GLY A 107 -20.40 -12.34 12.75
N LEU A 108 -19.15 -11.96 12.49
CA LEU A 108 -18.00 -12.20 13.41
C LEU A 108 -18.21 -11.52 14.78
N LEU A 109 -19.03 -10.48 14.84
CA LEU A 109 -19.35 -9.75 16.07
C LEU A 109 -20.61 -10.28 16.77
N ALA A 110 -21.29 -11.26 16.17
CA ALA A 110 -22.56 -11.77 16.70
C ALA A 110 -22.36 -12.43 18.07
N GLY A 111 -23.13 -11.97 19.06
CA GLY A 111 -23.07 -12.49 20.43
C GLY A 111 -21.90 -11.95 21.26
N ALA A 112 -21.08 -11.04 20.72
CA ALA A 112 -20.04 -10.37 21.49
C ALA A 112 -20.67 -9.49 22.61
N SER A 113 -20.10 -9.55 23.81
CA SER A 113 -20.48 -8.69 24.94
C SER A 113 -19.90 -7.28 24.82
N GLY A 114 -18.85 -7.12 24.01
CA GLY A 114 -18.20 -5.86 23.66
C GLY A 114 -17.42 -6.02 22.36
N VAL A 115 -17.26 -4.91 21.64
CA VAL A 115 -16.50 -4.84 20.38
C VAL A 115 -15.45 -3.76 20.54
N GLN A 116 -14.20 -4.10 20.26
CA GLN A 116 -13.08 -3.16 20.23
C GLN A 116 -12.85 -2.72 18.77
N ALA A 117 -12.58 -1.42 18.60
CA ALA A 117 -12.11 -0.88 17.34
C ALA A 117 -10.59 -0.67 17.40
N TYR A 118 -9.91 -1.07 16.34
CA TYR A 118 -8.48 -0.88 16.15
C TYR A 118 -8.26 0.02 14.94
N ASN A 119 -7.38 1.00 15.10
CA ASN A 119 -6.99 1.91 14.02
C ASN A 119 -5.81 1.27 13.29
N LEU A 120 -6.00 0.89 12.03
CA LEU A 120 -4.96 0.25 11.23
C LEU A 120 -4.09 1.26 10.46
N GLY A 121 -4.15 2.54 10.83
CA GLY A 121 -3.43 3.63 10.20
C GLY A 121 -2.27 4.16 11.02
N VAL A 122 -1.16 4.45 10.35
CA VAL A 122 -0.01 5.16 10.95
C VAL A 122 -0.39 6.59 11.31
N LEU A 123 0.31 7.14 12.31
CA LEU A 123 0.25 8.56 12.59
C LEU A 123 0.96 9.35 11.47
N MET A 124 0.20 10.20 10.77
CA MET A 124 0.75 11.06 9.73
C MET A 124 1.55 12.21 10.35
N LEU A 125 2.84 12.29 10.03
CA LEU A 125 3.77 13.30 10.55
C LEU A 125 4.57 13.91 9.41
N GLU A 126 4.94 15.18 9.57
CA GLU A 126 5.87 15.82 8.64
C GLU A 126 7.24 15.13 8.73
N GLY A 127 7.83 14.82 7.59
CA GLY A 127 9.13 14.14 7.50
C GLY A 127 9.09 12.63 7.72
N MET A 128 7.91 12.01 7.85
CA MET A 128 7.75 10.56 7.85
C MET A 128 8.39 9.92 6.59
N PRO A 129 8.82 8.64 6.66
CA PRO A 129 9.50 8.03 5.52
C PRO A 129 8.54 7.91 4.34
N ALA A 130 9.02 8.26 3.16
CA ALA A 130 8.26 8.18 1.92
C ALA A 130 9.19 7.77 0.77
N PHE A 131 8.67 6.95 -0.14
CA PHE A 131 9.43 6.55 -1.32
C PHE A 131 9.98 7.75 -2.09
N ALA A 132 11.27 7.68 -2.41
CA ALA A 132 11.99 8.80 -3.03
C ALA A 132 11.43 9.13 -4.43
N ASN A 133 10.98 10.37 -4.60
CA ASN A 133 10.50 10.91 -5.87
C ASN A 133 10.89 12.40 -6.01
N ASP A 134 10.88 12.93 -7.22
CA ASP A 134 11.05 14.36 -7.49
C ASP A 134 9.85 14.89 -8.32
N PRO A 135 9.03 15.82 -7.78
CA PRO A 135 9.09 16.39 -6.43
C PRO A 135 8.83 15.34 -5.33
N PRO A 136 9.31 15.58 -4.09
CA PRO A 136 9.18 14.62 -3.00
C PRO A 136 7.72 14.34 -2.64
N ARG A 137 7.48 13.09 -2.22
CA ARG A 137 6.23 12.71 -1.55
C ARG A 137 6.23 13.33 -0.15
N LEU A 138 5.25 14.17 0.16
CA LEU A 138 5.20 14.92 1.42
C LEU A 138 3.84 14.74 2.11
N TYR A 139 3.87 14.90 3.44
CA TYR A 139 2.72 15.27 4.26
C TYR A 139 3.05 16.63 4.92
N SER A 140 2.78 17.73 4.20
CA SER A 140 3.19 19.08 4.63
C SER A 140 2.03 19.86 5.26
N GLN A 141 1.49 19.34 6.36
CA GLN A 141 0.41 20.00 7.10
C GLN A 141 0.93 21.25 7.84
N ARG A 142 0.19 22.35 7.72
CA ARG A 142 0.35 23.60 8.47
C ARG A 142 -0.98 24.01 9.06
N ILE A 143 -0.98 24.64 10.22
CA ILE A 143 -2.20 25.20 10.82
C ILE A 143 -2.36 26.65 10.39
N ARG A 144 -3.53 27.01 9.88
CA ARG A 144 -4.01 28.39 9.85
C ARG A 144 -4.88 28.62 11.08
N ALA A 145 -4.53 29.60 11.90
CA ALA A 145 -5.25 29.96 13.12
C ALA A 145 -5.80 31.40 13.02
N SER A 146 -6.91 31.67 13.72
CA SER A 146 -7.50 32.99 13.87
C SER A 146 -8.14 33.18 15.26
N GLY A 147 -8.23 34.42 15.72
CA GLY A 147 -8.98 34.78 16.93
C GLY A 147 -8.29 34.49 18.27
N PHE A 148 -6.99 34.18 18.26
CA PHE A 148 -6.17 34.14 19.47
C PHE A 148 -4.69 34.35 19.14
N GLN A 149 -3.88 34.64 20.16
CA GLN A 149 -2.42 34.73 20.07
C GLN A 149 -1.77 33.39 20.43
N PRO A 150 -1.03 32.74 19.50
CA PRO A 150 -0.24 31.57 19.82
C PRO A 150 0.88 31.87 20.82
N LYS A 151 1.31 30.85 21.57
CA LYS A 151 2.36 30.99 22.61
C LYS A 151 3.70 31.47 22.05
N ASN A 152 4.08 31.01 20.85
CA ASN A 152 5.35 31.30 20.21
C ASN A 152 5.11 32.03 18.87
N PRO A 153 4.98 33.36 18.83
CA PRO A 153 4.64 34.10 17.60
C PRO A 153 5.61 33.90 16.43
N ASP A 154 6.89 33.60 16.71
CA ASP A 154 7.92 33.42 15.69
C ASP A 154 7.72 32.15 14.82
N GLU A 155 6.91 31.19 15.29
CA GLU A 155 6.49 29.98 14.57
C GLU A 155 5.28 30.24 13.63
N TRP A 156 4.84 31.50 13.51
CA TRP A 156 3.68 31.88 12.72
C TRP A 156 4.02 32.97 11.72
N PHE A 157 3.47 32.82 10.51
CA PHE A 157 3.44 33.86 9.50
C PHE A 157 2.14 34.63 9.62
N THR A 158 2.22 35.92 9.97
CA THR A 158 1.03 36.77 10.06
C THR A 158 0.67 37.27 8.67
N LEU A 159 -0.54 36.97 8.20
CA LEU A 159 -1.04 37.51 6.94
C LEU A 159 -1.36 39.00 7.11
N ASP A 160 -0.94 39.81 6.14
CA ASP A 160 -1.48 41.16 5.99
C ASP A 160 -2.91 41.04 5.46
N PRO A 161 -3.94 41.49 6.21
CA PRO A 161 -5.33 41.40 5.77
C PRO A 161 -5.62 42.22 4.51
N ASP A 162 -4.82 43.24 4.21
CA ASP A 162 -4.97 44.07 3.01
C ASP A 162 -4.22 43.50 1.80
N VAL A 163 -3.24 42.59 2.02
CA VAL A 163 -2.42 41.95 0.98
C VAL A 163 -2.07 40.51 1.38
N PRO A 164 -2.99 39.53 1.23
CA PRO A 164 -2.71 38.14 1.57
C PRO A 164 -1.71 37.54 0.57
N ASP A 165 -0.43 37.52 0.93
CA ASP A 165 0.65 36.98 0.08
C ASP A 165 1.00 35.55 0.48
N LEU A 166 0.35 34.59 -0.19
CA LEU A 166 0.62 33.15 -0.02
C LEU A 166 2.03 32.75 -0.46
N GLU A 167 2.63 33.51 -1.38
CA GLU A 167 3.99 33.23 -1.85
C GLU A 167 5.05 33.73 -0.86
N ALA A 168 4.79 34.87 -0.21
CA ALA A 168 5.59 35.31 0.92
C ALA A 168 5.54 34.32 2.09
N TRP A 169 4.36 33.73 2.38
CA TRP A 169 4.26 32.67 3.38
C TRP A 169 5.09 31.43 2.98
N ARG A 170 4.95 30.94 1.74
CA ARG A 170 5.77 29.82 1.22
C ARG A 170 7.26 30.09 1.34
N THR A 171 7.68 31.28 0.91
CA THR A 171 9.08 31.71 0.98
C THR A 171 9.55 31.74 2.42
N ALA A 172 8.77 32.31 3.33
CA ALA A 172 9.11 32.39 4.74
C ALA A 172 9.17 31.01 5.43
N ASP A 173 8.25 30.09 5.09
CA ASP A 173 8.28 28.71 5.59
C ASP A 173 9.57 27.99 5.15
N LEU A 174 9.96 28.14 3.88
CA LEU A 174 11.21 27.58 3.36
C LEU A 174 12.46 28.19 4.02
N GLU A 175 12.45 29.48 4.32
CA GLU A 175 13.61 30.19 4.88
C GLU A 175 13.76 30.05 6.40
N ARG A 176 12.64 30.02 7.14
CA ARG A 176 12.62 30.09 8.62
C ARG A 176 12.28 28.76 9.29
N GLY A 177 11.77 27.77 8.53
CA GLY A 177 11.25 26.51 9.06
C GLY A 177 9.72 26.45 9.05
N PRO A 178 9.10 25.36 9.54
CA PRO A 178 7.66 25.17 9.42
C PRO A 178 6.89 26.30 10.14
N LEU A 179 6.16 27.11 9.38
CA LEU A 179 5.37 28.24 9.88
C LEU A 179 3.88 27.95 9.73
N GLY A 180 3.15 28.05 10.84
CA GLY A 180 1.69 28.21 10.79
C GLY A 180 1.30 29.54 10.14
N ILE A 181 0.04 29.68 9.74
CA ILE A 181 -0.51 30.97 9.30
C ILE A 181 -1.31 31.56 10.47
N LEU A 182 -1.02 32.80 10.82
CA LEU A 182 -1.85 33.57 11.75
C LEU A 182 -2.66 34.59 10.94
N ASP A 183 -3.96 34.33 10.81
CA ASP A 183 -4.97 35.35 10.49
C ASP A 183 -5.14 36.27 11.72
N PRO A 184 -5.78 37.45 11.64
CA PRO A 184 -5.89 38.35 12.77
C PRO A 184 -6.25 37.62 14.07
N ALA A 185 -5.42 37.85 15.08
CA ALA A 185 -5.55 37.20 16.39
C ALA A 185 -6.73 37.73 17.20
N ASP A 186 -7.38 38.80 16.71
CA ASP A 186 -8.62 39.30 17.29
C ASP A 186 -9.77 38.34 16.92
N PRO A 187 -10.55 37.88 17.91
CA PRO A 187 -11.63 36.96 17.65
C PRO A 187 -12.80 37.63 16.91
N LEU A 188 -13.56 36.82 16.17
CA LEU A 188 -14.64 37.30 15.32
C LEU A 188 -15.96 37.41 16.09
N GLY A 189 -16.60 38.58 15.98
CA GLY A 189 -17.95 38.84 16.51
C GLY A 189 -18.04 38.94 18.03
N ASP A 190 -19.22 39.35 18.53
CA ASP A 190 -19.47 39.50 19.97
C ASP A 190 -19.36 38.18 20.76
N ASN A 191 -19.46 37.04 20.07
CA ASN A 191 -19.28 35.71 20.65
C ASN A 191 -17.81 35.25 20.66
N MET A 192 -16.86 36.12 20.27
CA MET A 192 -15.43 35.91 20.40
C MET A 192 -14.94 34.61 19.73
N VAL A 193 -15.33 34.39 18.47
CA VAL A 193 -14.98 33.17 17.73
C VAL A 193 -13.50 33.12 17.36
N SER A 194 -12.89 31.98 17.60
CA SER A 194 -11.61 31.55 17.03
C SER A 194 -11.80 30.38 16.07
N SER A 195 -10.87 30.19 15.13
CA SER A 195 -10.88 29.03 14.24
C SER A 195 -9.47 28.53 13.94
N CYS A 196 -9.36 27.23 13.65
CA CYS A 196 -8.17 26.58 13.15
C CYS A 196 -8.54 25.71 11.94
N GLU A 197 -7.66 25.62 10.96
CA GLU A 197 -7.78 24.70 9.82
C GLU A 197 -6.39 24.26 9.33
N GLU A 198 -6.33 23.07 8.75
CA GLU A 198 -5.13 22.55 8.11
C GLU A 198 -4.96 23.10 6.69
N ARG A 199 -3.72 23.42 6.31
CA ARG A 199 -3.28 23.77 4.96
C ARG A 199 -2.11 22.88 4.58
N PHE A 200 -2.11 22.38 3.35
CA PHE A 200 -1.03 21.52 2.83
C PHE A 200 -0.12 22.35 1.94
N LEU A 201 0.89 22.98 2.54
CA LEU A 201 1.62 24.09 1.92
C LEU A 201 2.43 23.66 0.71
N HIS A 202 3.26 22.64 0.91
CA HIS A 202 4.13 22.05 -0.12
C HIS A 202 3.46 20.85 -0.81
N GLY A 203 2.16 20.65 -0.56
CA GLY A 203 1.35 19.56 -1.10
C GLY A 203 1.23 18.35 -0.17
N GLY A 204 0.57 17.34 -0.72
CA GLY A 204 0.33 16.04 -0.12
C GLY A 204 0.20 14.98 -1.21
N THR A 205 0.53 13.74 -0.89
CA THR A 205 0.22 12.59 -1.76
C THR A 205 -0.66 11.59 -1.01
N TYR A 206 -1.45 10.80 -1.74
CA TYR A 206 -2.16 9.66 -1.16
C TYR A 206 -1.27 8.41 -1.01
N HIS A 207 -0.10 8.40 -1.65
CA HIS A 207 0.88 7.30 -1.57
C HIS A 207 1.97 7.60 -0.55
N ILE A 208 1.56 7.82 0.70
CA ILE A 208 2.42 8.03 1.87
C ILE A 208 1.72 7.53 3.14
N GLY A 209 2.47 6.92 4.05
CA GLY A 209 1.93 6.29 5.25
C GLY A 209 1.00 5.13 4.90
N THR A 210 -0.02 4.89 5.73
CA THR A 210 -1.03 3.87 5.43
C THR A 210 -1.84 4.27 4.21
N GLN A 211 -1.79 3.41 3.19
CA GLN A 211 -2.43 3.68 1.91
C GLN A 211 -3.08 2.44 1.33
N LEU A 212 -4.07 2.69 0.47
CA LEU A 212 -4.58 1.71 -0.48
C LEU A 212 -4.27 2.18 -1.90
N ASP A 213 -3.65 1.32 -2.68
CA ASP A 213 -3.37 1.58 -4.08
C ASP A 213 -4.56 1.18 -4.95
N HIS A 214 -4.98 2.10 -5.80
CA HIS A 214 -6.02 1.87 -6.77
C HIS A 214 -5.41 1.59 -8.15
N PHE A 215 -6.21 1.07 -9.07
CA PHE A 215 -5.73 0.61 -10.37
C PHE A 215 -4.96 1.64 -11.22
N PRO A 216 -5.17 2.97 -11.11
CA PRO A 216 -4.32 3.93 -11.80
C PRO A 216 -2.88 4.02 -11.27
N HIS A 217 -2.57 3.41 -10.12
CA HIS A 217 -1.26 3.50 -9.48
C HIS A 217 -0.16 2.78 -10.27
N PHE A 218 -0.44 1.55 -10.73
CA PHE A 218 0.51 0.70 -11.47
C PHE A 218 -0.12 0.11 -12.73
N GLY A 219 0.71 -0.07 -13.76
CA GLY A 219 0.33 -0.68 -15.02
C GLY A 219 1.52 -1.28 -15.76
N VAL A 220 1.23 -1.99 -16.86
CA VAL A 220 2.22 -2.51 -17.80
C VAL A 220 2.31 -1.57 -19.00
N GLY A 221 3.33 -0.72 -19.00
CA GLY A 221 3.46 0.32 -20.01
C GLY A 221 2.28 1.31 -19.94
N ASP A 222 1.39 1.25 -20.93
CA ASP A 222 0.18 2.07 -21.01
C ASP A 222 -1.09 1.34 -20.54
N ILE A 223 -0.97 0.09 -20.10
CA ILE A 223 -2.10 -0.80 -19.84
C ILE A 223 -2.33 -0.92 -18.35
N LEU A 224 -3.53 -0.57 -17.90
CA LEU A 224 -3.99 -0.68 -16.53
C LEU A 224 -4.94 -1.87 -16.38
N TYR A 225 -5.52 -2.03 -15.17
CA TYR A 225 -6.59 -2.99 -14.89
C TYR A 225 -7.63 -3.02 -16.02
N ASN A 226 -8.14 -4.21 -16.34
CA ASN A 226 -9.18 -4.47 -17.34
C ASN A 226 -8.88 -3.91 -18.75
N GLY A 227 -7.61 -3.65 -19.06
CA GLY A 227 -7.18 -3.18 -20.38
C GLY A 227 -7.35 -1.68 -20.64
N TRP A 228 -7.76 -0.90 -19.63
CA TRP A 228 -7.83 0.56 -19.73
C TRP A 228 -6.46 1.16 -20.11
N ARG A 229 -6.46 2.17 -20.99
CA ARG A 229 -5.24 2.82 -21.46
C ARG A 229 -4.95 4.11 -20.71
N ALA A 230 -3.86 4.16 -19.95
CA ALA A 230 -3.48 5.34 -19.18
C ALA A 230 -3.37 6.59 -20.06
N SER A 231 -2.89 6.46 -21.30
CA SER A 231 -2.76 7.52 -22.30
C SER A 231 -4.09 8.14 -22.74
N GLU A 232 -5.21 7.45 -22.50
CA GLU A 232 -6.55 7.92 -22.83
C GLU A 232 -7.28 8.50 -21.61
N ILE A 233 -7.01 7.99 -20.41
CA ILE A 233 -7.76 8.32 -19.19
C ILE A 233 -6.98 9.14 -18.15
N CYS A 234 -5.65 9.28 -18.26
CA CYS A 234 -4.83 10.07 -17.35
C CYS A 234 -4.86 11.56 -17.75
N THR A 235 -5.20 12.43 -16.80
CA THR A 235 -5.14 13.90 -16.97
C THR A 235 -4.33 14.55 -15.85
N PRO A 236 -3.83 15.79 -16.04
CA PRO A 236 -3.12 16.51 -14.98
C PRO A 236 -3.90 16.74 -13.68
N LYS A 237 -5.22 16.51 -13.68
CA LYS A 237 -6.09 16.70 -12.50
C LYS A 237 -6.50 15.39 -11.83
N GLY A 238 -6.24 14.24 -12.46
CA GLY A 238 -6.77 12.94 -12.06
C GLY A 238 -7.18 12.09 -13.27
N PHE A 239 -7.42 10.80 -13.01
CA PHE A 239 -7.91 9.86 -14.01
C PHE A 239 -9.43 9.99 -14.24
N THR A 240 -9.89 9.88 -15.49
CA THR A 240 -11.33 9.93 -15.83
C THR A 240 -12.07 8.64 -15.49
N ASN A 241 -11.32 7.54 -15.39
CA ASN A 241 -11.77 6.20 -15.05
C ASN A 241 -10.82 5.61 -14.02
N LEU A 242 -11.24 4.55 -13.31
CA LEU A 242 -10.46 3.85 -12.29
C LEU A 242 -10.08 4.69 -11.05
N GLY A 243 -10.53 5.95 -10.97
CA GLY A 243 -10.25 6.84 -9.85
C GLY A 243 -10.85 6.35 -8.52
N ALA A 244 -10.29 6.83 -7.40
CA ALA A 244 -10.73 6.46 -6.06
C ALA A 244 -12.23 6.64 -5.79
N GLU A 245 -12.92 7.53 -6.50
CA GLU A 245 -14.36 7.72 -6.36
C GLU A 245 -15.21 6.51 -6.81
N LYS A 246 -14.60 5.54 -7.52
CA LYS A 246 -15.21 4.28 -7.98
C LYS A 246 -15.18 3.17 -6.93
N ILE A 247 -14.28 3.26 -5.95
CA ILE A 247 -14.06 2.23 -4.93
C ILE A 247 -15.19 2.21 -3.91
N GLY A 248 -15.57 3.39 -3.42
CA GLY A 248 -16.58 3.55 -2.37
C GLY A 248 -16.08 3.12 -0.99
N ALA A 249 -16.98 3.16 0.01
CA ALA A 249 -16.74 2.56 1.31
C ALA A 249 -17.17 1.09 1.29
N PHE A 250 -16.47 0.23 2.02
CA PHE A 250 -16.81 -1.19 2.12
C PHE A 250 -16.51 -1.75 3.51
N VAL A 251 -17.22 -2.84 3.83
CA VAL A 251 -17.02 -3.64 5.03
C VAL A 251 -16.97 -5.10 4.62
N THR A 252 -15.91 -5.80 5.00
CA THR A 252 -15.70 -7.22 4.68
C THR A 252 -14.96 -7.93 5.82
N ARG A 253 -14.69 -9.22 5.67
CA ARG A 253 -13.85 -9.97 6.60
C ARG A 253 -12.39 -9.60 6.35
N GLY A 254 -11.71 -9.17 7.40
CA GLY A 254 -10.26 -9.02 7.44
C GLY A 254 -9.62 -10.29 7.96
N LEU A 255 -8.49 -10.67 7.35
CA LEU A 255 -7.59 -11.70 7.80
C LEU A 255 -6.23 -11.05 8.10
N LEU A 256 -5.67 -11.34 9.27
CA LEU A 256 -4.27 -11.06 9.55
C LEU A 256 -3.51 -12.37 9.45
N LEU A 257 -2.51 -12.42 8.58
CA LEU A 257 -1.50 -13.47 8.52
C LEU A 257 -0.27 -12.97 9.29
N ASP A 258 -0.17 -13.35 10.55
CA ASP A 258 0.92 -13.01 11.46
C ASP A 258 2.18 -13.85 11.20
N VAL A 259 2.80 -13.61 10.04
CA VAL A 259 4.01 -14.32 9.61
C VAL A 259 5.15 -14.08 10.60
N LEU A 260 5.31 -12.86 11.10
CA LEU A 260 6.27 -12.54 12.16
C LEU A 260 6.02 -13.38 13.42
N GLY A 261 4.78 -13.40 13.93
CA GLY A 261 4.42 -14.16 15.13
C GLY A 261 4.63 -15.65 14.98
N TRP A 262 4.26 -16.21 13.82
CA TRP A 262 4.54 -17.61 13.50
C TRP A 262 6.05 -17.87 13.45
N LYS A 263 6.84 -17.10 12.70
CA LYS A 263 8.31 -17.26 12.63
C LYS A 263 8.97 -17.17 14.01
N ARG A 264 8.51 -16.26 14.86
CA ARG A 264 8.96 -16.13 16.25
C ARG A 264 8.61 -17.37 17.06
N SER A 265 7.40 -17.93 16.90
CA SER A 265 7.01 -19.17 17.60
C SER A 265 7.87 -20.39 17.23
N GLN A 266 8.56 -20.32 16.09
CA GLN A 266 9.46 -21.35 15.59
C GLN A 266 10.95 -21.09 15.93
N ASP A 267 11.25 -20.07 16.74
CA ASP A 267 12.63 -19.61 16.99
C ASP A 267 13.44 -19.40 15.69
N SER A 268 12.78 -18.87 14.65
CA SER A 268 13.36 -18.75 13.32
C SER A 268 14.50 -17.73 13.27
N GLU A 269 15.57 -18.06 12.51
CA GLU A 269 16.67 -17.14 12.21
C GLU A 269 16.26 -15.94 11.34
N HIS A 270 15.05 -15.97 10.78
CA HIS A 270 14.50 -14.89 9.96
C HIS A 270 13.83 -13.77 10.77
N VAL A 271 13.88 -13.85 12.11
CA VAL A 271 13.43 -12.80 13.02
C VAL A 271 14.64 -12.09 13.62
N GLN A 272 14.57 -10.76 13.70
CA GLN A 272 15.57 -9.91 14.32
C GLN A 272 14.90 -8.89 15.25
N VAL A 273 15.68 -8.28 16.13
CA VAL A 273 15.20 -7.23 17.04
C VAL A 273 15.76 -5.88 16.61
N VAL A 274 14.88 -4.89 16.43
CA VAL A 274 15.23 -3.50 16.12
C VAL A 274 14.51 -2.60 17.11
N ASP A 275 15.28 -1.78 17.85
CA ASP A 275 14.75 -0.88 18.88
C ASP A 275 13.83 -1.52 19.92
N GLY A 276 14.02 -2.82 20.20
CA GLY A 276 13.21 -3.58 21.16
C GLY A 276 11.98 -4.25 20.56
N HIS A 277 11.77 -4.14 19.25
CA HIS A 277 10.67 -4.76 18.53
C HIS A 277 11.17 -5.91 17.63
N ASP A 278 10.43 -7.02 17.62
CA ASP A 278 10.68 -8.12 16.68
C ASP A 278 10.24 -7.69 15.27
N VAL A 279 11.07 -7.96 14.27
CA VAL A 279 10.79 -7.72 12.84
C VAL A 279 11.38 -8.86 12.00
N LEU A 280 10.84 -9.11 10.81
CA LEU A 280 11.47 -10.02 9.86
C LEU A 280 12.78 -9.43 9.30
N LEU A 281 13.67 -10.27 8.78
CA LEU A 281 14.91 -9.82 8.12
C LEU A 281 14.61 -8.94 6.89
N ASP A 282 15.47 -7.95 6.65
CA ASP A 282 15.28 -6.83 5.71
C ASP A 282 14.94 -7.22 4.27
N ASN A 283 15.28 -8.43 3.84
CA ASN A 283 15.07 -8.93 2.48
C ASN A 283 14.46 -10.33 2.47
N TYR A 284 13.81 -10.70 3.58
CA TYR A 284 13.19 -11.99 3.74
C TYR A 284 12.01 -12.12 2.79
N ARG A 285 12.09 -13.09 1.88
CA ARG A 285 10.94 -13.50 1.09
C ARG A 285 10.06 -14.38 1.97
N ILE A 286 8.86 -13.91 2.22
CA ILE A 286 7.76 -14.71 2.76
C ILE A 286 7.36 -15.68 1.67
N THR A 287 7.39 -16.98 1.95
CA THR A 287 7.07 -18.02 0.95
C THR A 287 5.62 -18.47 1.03
N VAL A 288 5.13 -19.21 0.02
CA VAL A 288 3.80 -19.84 0.07
C VAL A 288 3.68 -20.77 1.28
N GLU A 289 4.74 -21.50 1.62
CA GLU A 289 4.78 -22.38 2.80
C GLU A 289 4.69 -21.58 4.09
N ASP A 290 5.30 -20.40 4.17
CA ASP A 290 5.14 -19.51 5.33
C ASP A 290 3.69 -19.09 5.49
N LEU A 291 3.05 -18.62 4.41
CA LEU A 291 1.65 -18.19 4.44
C LEU A 291 0.72 -19.33 4.87
N GLN A 292 0.92 -20.54 4.35
CA GLN A 292 0.13 -21.71 4.70
C GLN A 292 0.36 -22.14 6.16
N ALA A 293 1.62 -22.16 6.61
CA ALA A 293 1.96 -22.53 7.98
C ALA A 293 1.45 -21.51 9.00
N THR A 294 1.48 -20.22 8.67
CA THR A 294 0.86 -19.15 9.46
C THR A 294 -0.64 -19.36 9.58
N MET A 295 -1.36 -19.57 8.46
CA MET A 295 -2.80 -19.85 8.50
C MET A 295 -3.13 -21.08 9.37
N GLU A 296 -2.35 -22.16 9.26
CA GLU A 296 -2.51 -23.35 10.10
C GLU A 296 -2.28 -23.05 11.59
N TRP A 297 -1.24 -22.28 11.91
CA TRP A 297 -0.90 -21.87 13.27
C TRP A 297 -1.98 -20.99 13.91
N GLU A 298 -2.60 -20.10 13.13
CA GLU A 298 -3.68 -19.20 13.55
C GLU A 298 -5.04 -19.91 13.64
N GLY A 299 -5.17 -21.06 12.97
CA GLY A 299 -6.46 -21.74 12.78
C GLY A 299 -7.35 -21.07 11.73
N VAL A 300 -6.78 -20.26 10.83
CA VAL A 300 -7.49 -19.63 9.71
C VAL A 300 -7.74 -20.69 8.63
N GLY A 301 -9.01 -21.04 8.40
CA GLY A 301 -9.37 -22.17 7.55
C GLY A 301 -9.14 -21.95 6.05
N ALA A 302 -9.39 -20.74 5.54
CA ALA A 302 -9.21 -20.39 4.14
C ALA A 302 -9.29 -18.87 3.90
N ILE A 303 -8.56 -18.41 2.88
CA ILE A 303 -8.80 -17.11 2.26
C ILE A 303 -9.99 -17.25 1.29
N GLU A 304 -10.96 -16.37 1.41
CA GLU A 304 -12.15 -16.35 0.56
C GLU A 304 -12.17 -15.12 -0.34
N ALA A 305 -12.95 -15.23 -1.43
CA ALA A 305 -13.22 -14.09 -2.29
C ALA A 305 -13.80 -12.91 -1.48
N GLY A 306 -13.27 -11.71 -1.75
CA GLY A 306 -13.67 -10.48 -1.08
C GLY A 306 -13.07 -10.26 0.32
N ASP A 307 -12.23 -11.15 0.85
CA ASP A 307 -11.51 -10.89 2.10
C ASP A 307 -10.48 -9.77 1.93
N ALA A 308 -10.20 -9.03 3.01
CA ALA A 308 -9.03 -8.15 3.11
C ALA A 308 -7.90 -8.91 3.81
N VAL A 309 -6.83 -9.25 3.10
CA VAL A 309 -5.72 -10.05 3.64
C VAL A 309 -4.55 -9.13 4.00
N LEU A 310 -4.15 -9.12 5.26
CA LEU A 310 -3.04 -8.32 5.78
C LEU A 310 -1.92 -9.24 6.26
N ILE A 311 -0.66 -8.89 6.00
CA ILE A 311 0.52 -9.66 6.40
C ILE A 311 1.29 -8.87 7.46
N ASN A 312 1.52 -9.46 8.63
CA ASN A 312 2.36 -8.87 9.67
C ASN A 312 3.83 -9.26 9.46
N THR A 313 4.69 -8.27 9.28
CA THR A 313 6.14 -8.46 9.13
C THR A 313 6.95 -7.80 10.26
N GLY A 314 6.31 -6.91 11.03
CA GLY A 314 6.93 -6.00 11.98
C GLY A 314 7.61 -4.79 11.33
N TRP A 315 7.62 -4.67 10.00
CA TRP A 315 8.48 -3.70 9.31
C TRP A 315 8.15 -2.24 9.66
N TRP A 316 6.89 -1.95 10.00
CA TRP A 316 6.48 -0.60 10.41
C TRP A 316 7.22 -0.08 11.66
N TRP A 317 7.75 -0.94 12.54
CA TRP A 317 8.54 -0.48 13.70
C TRP A 317 9.74 0.38 13.29
N LEU A 318 10.32 0.16 12.10
CA LEU A 318 11.39 1.00 11.56
C LEU A 318 10.86 2.36 11.05
N GLY A 319 9.57 2.44 10.69
CA GLY A 319 8.88 3.65 10.27
C GLY A 319 8.40 4.55 11.41
N GLU A 320 8.44 4.07 12.67
CA GLU A 320 8.11 4.87 13.85
C GLU A 320 9.29 5.67 14.40
N ASN A 321 10.52 5.25 14.07
CA ASN A 321 11.74 5.89 14.55
C ASN A 321 12.46 6.63 13.41
N PRO A 322 12.59 7.97 13.47
CA PRO A 322 13.35 8.74 12.48
C PRO A 322 14.79 8.27 12.25
N ALA A 323 15.41 7.63 13.24
CA ALA A 323 16.76 7.08 13.10
C ALA A 323 16.84 5.86 12.15
N THR A 324 15.71 5.22 11.86
CA THR A 324 15.63 4.01 11.02
C THR A 324 14.95 4.24 9.68
N PHE A 325 14.53 5.47 9.35
CA PHE A 325 13.83 5.76 8.08
C PHE A 325 14.63 5.36 6.83
N ASP A 326 15.94 5.58 6.82
CA ASP A 326 16.81 5.18 5.70
C ASP A 326 16.80 3.65 5.52
N ARG A 327 16.74 2.89 6.62
CA ARG A 327 16.66 1.43 6.57
C ARG A 327 15.29 0.96 6.14
N PHE A 328 14.23 1.56 6.68
CA PHE A 328 12.84 1.26 6.32
C PHE A 328 12.64 1.32 4.80
N LEU A 329 13.19 2.35 4.13
CA LEU A 329 13.06 2.56 2.68
C LEU A 329 14.11 1.82 1.82
N ALA A 330 15.17 1.26 2.40
CA ALA A 330 16.26 0.66 1.63
C ALA A 330 15.96 -0.77 1.14
N ALA A 331 15.18 -1.52 1.91
CA ALA A 331 14.78 -2.90 1.66
C ALA A 331 13.50 -3.19 2.45
N GLU A 332 12.86 -4.35 2.24
CA GLU A 332 11.82 -4.85 3.13
C GLU A 332 11.59 -6.37 2.98
N PRO A 333 11.15 -7.06 4.05
CA PRO A 333 10.53 -8.36 3.94
C PRO A 333 9.20 -8.24 3.20
N GLY A 334 8.82 -9.29 2.47
CA GLY A 334 7.55 -9.28 1.75
C GLY A 334 7.35 -10.52 0.90
N ILE A 335 6.25 -10.51 0.14
CA ILE A 335 5.92 -11.59 -0.79
C ILE A 335 6.60 -11.41 -2.15
N TYR A 336 6.62 -12.45 -2.99
CA TYR A 336 7.05 -12.37 -4.38
C TYR A 336 5.99 -13.00 -5.31
N ILE A 337 6.36 -13.35 -6.54
CA ILE A 337 5.42 -13.73 -7.61
C ILE A 337 4.61 -14.98 -7.25
N ALA A 338 5.25 -16.04 -6.75
CA ALA A 338 4.53 -17.27 -6.39
C ALA A 338 3.47 -17.01 -5.31
N GLU A 339 3.80 -16.19 -4.32
CA GLU A 339 2.91 -15.83 -3.21
C GLU A 339 1.79 -14.90 -3.66
N ALA A 340 2.08 -13.94 -4.54
CA ALA A 340 1.08 -13.09 -5.16
C ALA A 340 0.05 -13.91 -5.96
N LYS A 341 0.51 -14.93 -6.71
CA LYS A 341 -0.39 -15.86 -7.41
C LYS A 341 -1.19 -16.72 -6.43
N PHE A 342 -0.58 -17.19 -5.33
CA PHE A 342 -1.26 -17.96 -4.28
C PHE A 342 -2.40 -17.15 -3.64
N LEU A 343 -2.10 -15.95 -3.17
CA LEU A 343 -3.09 -15.05 -2.57
C LEU A 343 -4.14 -14.64 -3.60
N GLY A 344 -3.70 -14.20 -4.78
CA GLY A 344 -4.55 -13.68 -5.85
C GLY A 344 -5.50 -14.73 -6.47
N ALA A 345 -5.16 -16.02 -6.41
CA ALA A 345 -6.06 -17.09 -6.86
C ALA A 345 -7.37 -17.17 -6.04
N ASN A 346 -7.36 -16.66 -4.80
CA ASN A 346 -8.54 -16.63 -3.92
C ASN A 346 -9.42 -15.39 -4.13
N ARG A 347 -9.02 -14.45 -5.01
CA ARG A 347 -9.72 -13.18 -5.30
C ARG A 347 -10.06 -12.36 -4.04
N PRO A 348 -9.08 -12.10 -3.15
CA PRO A 348 -9.30 -11.17 -2.04
C PRO A 348 -9.62 -9.78 -2.59
N ALA A 349 -10.38 -9.00 -1.83
CA ALA A 349 -10.68 -7.60 -2.13
C ALA A 349 -9.40 -6.75 -2.17
N LEU A 350 -8.48 -7.04 -1.25
CA LEU A 350 -7.16 -6.43 -1.19
C LEU A 350 -6.16 -7.37 -0.52
N VAL A 351 -4.88 -7.15 -0.81
CA VAL A 351 -3.75 -7.74 -0.09
C VAL A 351 -2.87 -6.60 0.39
N GLY A 352 -2.46 -6.61 1.66
CA GLY A 352 -1.57 -5.60 2.19
C GLY A 352 -0.65 -6.10 3.28
N SER A 353 0.25 -5.23 3.72
CA SER A 353 1.18 -5.50 4.81
C SER A 353 1.47 -4.23 5.61
N ASP A 354 2.25 -4.38 6.67
CA ASP A 354 2.88 -3.29 7.42
C ASP A 354 4.23 -2.84 6.81
N SER A 355 4.58 -3.32 5.62
CA SER A 355 5.72 -2.88 4.82
C SER A 355 5.31 -1.79 3.82
N TRP A 356 6.26 -1.07 3.23
CA TRP A 356 5.96 0.09 2.37
C TRP A 356 5.76 -0.26 0.90
N ALA A 357 6.05 -1.50 0.46
CA ALA A 357 5.84 -1.96 -0.91
C ALA A 357 5.11 -3.31 -1.01
N LEU A 358 4.69 -3.94 0.10
CA LEU A 358 4.13 -5.31 0.18
C LEU A 358 5.07 -6.45 -0.25
N GLU A 359 5.89 -6.23 -1.26
CA GLU A 359 6.79 -7.20 -1.86
C GLU A 359 8.20 -7.11 -1.33
N VAL A 360 8.91 -8.25 -1.35
CA VAL A 360 10.28 -8.30 -0.87
C VAL A 360 11.19 -7.41 -1.72
N LEU A 361 11.93 -6.50 -1.07
CA LEU A 361 12.91 -5.62 -1.70
C LEU A 361 14.31 -5.85 -1.11
N GLY A 362 15.35 -5.62 -1.91
CA GLY A 362 16.74 -5.79 -1.48
C GLY A 362 17.22 -7.26 -1.40
N ASN A 363 16.44 -8.21 -1.93
CA ASN A 363 16.86 -9.60 -2.03
C ASN A 363 17.82 -9.79 -3.22
N PRO A 364 19.06 -10.29 -3.01
CA PRO A 364 20.07 -10.37 -4.08
C PRO A 364 19.73 -11.39 -5.17
N ASP A 365 18.86 -12.36 -4.87
CA ASP A 365 18.45 -13.41 -5.81
C ASP A 365 17.24 -12.98 -6.65
N LEU A 366 16.53 -11.92 -6.27
CA LEU A 366 15.30 -11.43 -6.89
C LEU A 366 15.52 -10.03 -7.50
N THR A 367 16.34 -9.96 -8.54
CA THR A 367 16.81 -8.68 -9.13
C THR A 367 16.32 -8.42 -10.55
N GLU A 368 15.60 -9.36 -11.14
CA GLU A 368 15.20 -9.28 -12.55
C GLU A 368 14.06 -8.28 -12.79
N TRP A 369 13.06 -8.27 -11.91
CA TRP A 369 11.81 -7.54 -12.11
C TRP A 369 11.66 -6.43 -11.06
N ALA A 370 11.20 -5.27 -11.51
CA ALA A 370 10.82 -4.18 -10.63
C ALA A 370 9.33 -4.28 -10.33
N PHE A 371 8.97 -4.39 -9.06
CA PHE A 371 7.60 -4.43 -8.58
C PHE A 371 6.68 -5.52 -9.21
N PRO A 372 7.13 -6.79 -9.37
CA PRO A 372 6.32 -7.82 -10.01
C PRO A 372 5.05 -8.20 -9.22
N VAL A 373 5.04 -8.08 -7.89
CA VAL A 373 3.84 -8.37 -7.09
C VAL A 373 2.77 -7.33 -7.36
N HIS A 374 3.17 -6.05 -7.43
CA HIS A 374 2.26 -4.99 -7.81
C HIS A 374 1.62 -5.26 -9.17
N THR A 375 2.42 -5.70 -10.14
CA THR A 375 1.95 -6.01 -11.49
C THR A 375 1.02 -7.23 -11.51
N GLU A 376 1.34 -8.27 -10.74
CA GLU A 376 0.53 -9.50 -10.68
C GLU A 376 -0.82 -9.28 -9.99
N LEU A 377 -0.88 -8.47 -8.93
CA LEU A 377 -2.10 -8.26 -8.17
C LEU A 377 -2.97 -7.14 -8.75
N LEU A 378 -2.38 -5.99 -9.09
CA LEU A 378 -3.14 -4.78 -9.39
C LEU A 378 -3.66 -4.75 -10.86
N PRO A 379 -2.83 -4.64 -11.91
CA PRO A 379 -3.33 -4.61 -13.28
C PRO A 379 -3.75 -5.99 -13.83
N HIS A 380 -3.11 -7.09 -13.42
CA HIS A 380 -3.49 -8.44 -13.89
C HIS A 380 -4.75 -8.95 -13.21
N ARG A 381 -4.77 -9.04 -11.87
CA ARG A 381 -5.88 -9.65 -11.13
C ARG A 381 -6.98 -8.68 -10.68
N GLY A 382 -6.74 -7.37 -10.74
CA GLY A 382 -7.69 -6.37 -10.25
C GLY A 382 -7.84 -6.39 -8.73
N ILE A 383 -6.76 -6.64 -8.00
CA ILE A 383 -6.70 -6.70 -6.53
C ILE A 383 -5.98 -5.45 -6.02
N HIS A 384 -6.61 -4.74 -5.08
CA HIS A 384 -6.02 -3.55 -4.46
C HIS A 384 -4.88 -3.90 -3.50
N LEU A 385 -3.92 -2.99 -3.34
CA LEU A 385 -2.76 -3.20 -2.48
C LEU A 385 -2.81 -2.28 -1.27
N GLY A 386 -2.53 -2.82 -0.09
CA GLY A 386 -2.40 -2.06 1.14
C GLY A 386 -0.94 -1.96 1.57
N GLU A 387 -0.44 -0.75 1.78
CA GLU A 387 0.93 -0.52 2.25
C GLU A 387 0.91 0.19 3.60
N THR A 388 1.90 -0.12 4.43
CA THR A 388 2.12 0.52 5.73
C THR A 388 0.89 0.47 6.63
N ILE A 389 0.17 -0.65 6.63
CA ILE A 389 -1.00 -0.87 7.48
C ILE A 389 -0.54 -1.29 8.87
N ILE A 390 -1.08 -0.69 9.93
CA ILE A 390 -0.77 -1.10 11.31
C ILE A 390 -1.39 -2.47 11.58
N THR A 391 -0.54 -3.48 11.81
CA THR A 391 -0.93 -4.87 12.08
C THR A 391 -0.60 -5.32 13.50
N HIS A 392 0.38 -4.70 14.16
CA HIS A 392 0.94 -5.20 15.41
C HIS A 392 -0.08 -5.22 16.56
N GLU A 393 -1.00 -4.26 16.65
CA GLU A 393 -2.03 -4.26 17.70
C GLU A 393 -2.97 -5.48 17.59
N LEU A 394 -3.29 -5.91 16.36
CA LEU A 394 -4.10 -7.09 16.12
C LEU A 394 -3.31 -8.37 16.42
N ALA A 395 -2.04 -8.43 15.98
CA ALA A 395 -1.15 -9.56 16.24
C ALA A 395 -0.93 -9.78 17.75
N GLU A 396 -0.65 -8.71 18.51
CA GLU A 396 -0.47 -8.75 19.96
C GLU A 396 -1.74 -9.20 20.70
N ALA A 397 -2.91 -8.83 20.16
CA ALA A 397 -4.20 -9.27 20.69
C ALA A 397 -4.60 -10.69 20.25
N GLY A 398 -3.84 -11.33 19.35
CA GLY A 398 -4.16 -12.64 18.78
C GLY A 398 -5.42 -12.64 17.91
N ILE A 399 -5.70 -11.53 17.22
CA ILE A 399 -6.88 -11.34 16.39
C ILE A 399 -6.51 -11.58 14.92
N TYR A 400 -6.84 -12.76 14.40
CA TYR A 400 -6.54 -13.16 13.02
C TYR A 400 -7.73 -13.06 12.06
N GLU A 401 -8.96 -13.03 12.59
CA GLU A 401 -10.19 -12.77 11.83
C GLU A 401 -10.95 -11.61 12.47
N PHE A 402 -11.32 -10.61 11.66
CA PHE A 402 -11.99 -9.40 12.16
C PHE A 402 -12.90 -8.78 11.09
N VAL A 403 -13.71 -7.79 11.48
CA VAL A 403 -14.44 -6.97 10.50
C VAL A 403 -13.51 -5.86 10.03
N TYR A 404 -13.15 -5.86 8.75
CA TYR A 404 -12.40 -4.80 8.11
C TYR A 404 -13.36 -3.76 7.53
N SER A 405 -13.16 -2.49 7.90
CA SER A 405 -13.95 -1.36 7.45
C SER A 405 -13.06 -0.30 6.82
N TYR A 406 -13.42 0.14 5.62
CA TYR A 406 -12.68 1.11 4.84
C TYR A 406 -13.60 2.16 4.24
N SER A 407 -13.26 3.42 4.42
CA SER A 407 -14.03 4.57 3.93
C SER A 407 -13.09 5.70 3.53
N PRO A 408 -12.55 5.69 2.30
CA PRO A 408 -11.53 6.65 1.88
C PRO A 408 -12.12 8.02 1.61
N GLN A 409 -11.24 9.02 1.55
CA GLN A 409 -11.61 10.28 0.92
C GLN A 409 -12.05 10.01 -0.52
N ARG A 410 -13.20 10.58 -0.90
CA ARG A 410 -13.77 10.41 -2.23
C ARG A 410 -13.15 11.41 -3.22
N ALA A 411 -11.86 11.23 -3.50
CA ALA A 411 -11.06 12.08 -4.37
C ALA A 411 -11.21 11.67 -5.84
N TRP A 412 -11.60 12.62 -6.70
CA TRP A 412 -11.81 12.35 -8.12
C TRP A 412 -10.50 11.98 -8.81
N GLY A 413 -10.48 10.85 -9.52
CA GLY A 413 -9.38 10.44 -10.37
C GLY A 413 -8.08 10.11 -9.61
N ALA A 414 -8.16 9.95 -8.28
CA ALA A 414 -6.99 9.66 -7.46
C ALA A 414 -6.51 8.20 -7.65
N THR A 415 -5.20 8.02 -7.68
CA THR A 415 -4.50 6.75 -7.91
C THR A 415 -4.45 5.86 -6.68
N GLY A 416 -4.79 6.39 -5.52
CA GLY A 416 -4.83 5.67 -4.24
C GLY A 416 -5.55 6.51 -3.20
N ALA A 417 -5.54 6.06 -1.95
CA ALA A 417 -5.99 6.85 -0.82
C ALA A 417 -5.14 6.59 0.41
N ASN A 418 -4.67 7.67 1.04
CA ASN A 418 -4.18 7.66 2.41
C ASN A 418 -5.40 7.68 3.34
N VAL A 419 -5.74 6.52 3.91
CA VAL A 419 -6.81 6.42 4.91
C VAL A 419 -6.49 5.27 5.83
N ALA A 420 -6.71 5.49 7.12
CA ALA A 420 -6.63 4.46 8.12
C ALA A 420 -7.85 3.52 8.03
N PRO A 421 -7.67 2.24 7.71
CA PRO A 421 -8.75 1.27 7.86
C PRO A 421 -9.04 1.02 9.33
N MET A 422 -10.23 0.52 9.62
CA MET A 422 -10.62 0.13 10.97
C MET A 422 -10.87 -1.38 11.03
N ALA A 423 -10.30 -2.05 12.03
CA ALA A 423 -10.70 -3.39 12.40
C ALA A 423 -11.68 -3.36 13.58
N LEU A 424 -12.73 -4.18 13.54
CA LEU A 424 -13.60 -4.44 14.68
C LEU A 424 -13.51 -5.91 15.06
N ALA A 425 -13.30 -6.17 16.35
CA ALA A 425 -13.20 -7.52 16.88
C ALA A 425 -13.93 -7.65 18.23
N PRO A 426 -14.45 -8.84 18.58
CA PRO A 426 -14.98 -9.10 19.91
C PRO A 426 -13.93 -8.87 21.00
N VAL A 427 -14.32 -8.24 22.10
CA VAL A 427 -13.49 -8.18 23.31
C VAL A 427 -13.51 -9.56 23.96
N ALA A 428 -12.33 -10.12 24.26
CA ALA A 428 -12.24 -11.37 25.00
C ALA A 428 -12.99 -11.24 26.35
N ALA A 429 -13.83 -12.22 26.67
CA ALA A 429 -14.59 -12.21 27.92
C ALA A 429 -13.65 -12.45 29.12
N GLY A 430 -13.17 -11.37 29.74
CA GLY A 430 -12.40 -11.39 30.98
C GLY A 430 -10.89 -11.20 30.78
N SER A 431 -10.45 -9.94 30.82
CA SER A 431 -9.09 -9.54 31.23
C SER A 431 -9.09 -9.15 32.69
#